data_AF-A0A926XFQ3-F1
#
_entry.id   AF-A0A926XFQ3-F1
#
_cell.length_a   1.000
_cell.length_b   1.000
_cell.length_c   1.000
_cell.angle_alpha   90.00
_cell.angle_beta   90.00
_cell.angle_gamma   90.00
#
_symmetry.space_group_name_H-M   'P 1'
#
loop_
_entity.id
_entity.type
_entity.pdbx_description
1 polymer ?
#
loop_
_entity_poly.entity_id
_entity_poly.type
_entity_poly.pdbx_seq_one_letter_code
_entity_poly.pdbx_strand_id
1 'polypeptide(L)'
;MMYPITTKTQLENLRPGDRIKYYGVQWQIKEYSTYDDSYGYETTEWLLKSQAGKEYYLLREIDPQNPESLVNWYLAEEISDPKIFEPESLNNLAIRFWHDMQGGKMPYPELQALGKRYYFESSTKGNYEGDEEETSRITWDYWDKDHQWNLAIEAWPDGKRHIYSTKIVKPEDFSHIERGAKKSFLESVIFQALVASFMMACGILLMVFG
;
A
#
# COMPACT_ATOMS: atom_id res chain seq x y z
N MET A 1 -17.84 8.63 -24.55
CA MET A 1 -17.14 7.33 -24.62
C MET A 1 -17.35 6.68 -23.25
N MET A 2 -18.13 5.61 -23.17
CA MET A 2 -18.43 4.92 -21.90
C MET A 2 -17.27 3.99 -21.59
N TYR A 3 -16.53 4.27 -20.51
CA TYR A 3 -15.45 3.39 -20.08
C TYR A 3 -16.06 2.15 -19.39
N PRO A 4 -15.50 0.94 -19.61
CA PRO A 4 -15.97 -0.24 -18.90
C PRO A 4 -15.73 -0.03 -17.40
N ILE A 5 -16.82 -0.08 -16.63
CA ILE A 5 -16.80 -0.02 -15.17
C ILE A 5 -16.06 -1.28 -14.70
N THR A 6 -14.95 -1.09 -13.98
CA THR A 6 -14.32 -2.19 -13.24
C THR A 6 -15.33 -2.78 -12.28
N THR A 7 -15.62 -4.07 -12.38
CA THR A 7 -16.45 -4.71 -11.37
C THR A 7 -15.61 -4.90 -10.10
N LYS A 8 -16.23 -4.74 -8.92
CA LYS A 8 -15.59 -5.03 -7.62
C LYS A 8 -14.78 -6.33 -7.63
N THR A 9 -15.33 -7.37 -8.24
CA THR A 9 -14.68 -8.68 -8.41
C THR A 9 -13.40 -8.63 -9.26
N GLN A 10 -13.31 -7.76 -10.28
CA GLN A 10 -12.07 -7.64 -11.07
C GLN A 10 -10.95 -7.02 -10.25
N LEU A 11 -11.26 -6.03 -9.40
CA LEU A 11 -10.32 -5.37 -8.51
C LEU A 11 -9.80 -6.32 -7.42
N GLU A 12 -10.70 -7.08 -6.78
CA GLU A 12 -10.33 -8.09 -5.78
C GLU A 12 -9.41 -9.20 -6.32
N ASN A 13 -9.47 -9.44 -7.63
CA ASN A 13 -8.65 -10.45 -8.29
C ASN A 13 -7.26 -9.94 -8.72
N LEU A 14 -6.91 -8.68 -8.48
CA LEU A 14 -5.61 -8.12 -8.87
C LEU A 14 -4.45 -8.87 -8.24
N ARG A 15 -3.41 -9.14 -9.03
CA ARG A 15 -2.19 -9.82 -8.59
C ARG A 15 -0.93 -9.10 -9.10
N PRO A 16 0.24 -9.34 -8.48
CA PRO A 16 1.50 -8.77 -8.94
C PRO A 16 1.70 -8.97 -10.45
N GLY A 17 2.05 -7.90 -11.16
CA GLY A 17 2.18 -7.86 -12.61
C GLY A 17 0.95 -7.30 -13.35
N ASP A 18 -0.23 -7.31 -12.73
CA ASP A 18 -1.43 -6.64 -13.26
C ASP A 18 -1.24 -5.12 -13.30
N ARG A 19 -2.10 -4.44 -14.07
CA ARG A 19 -2.16 -2.99 -14.15
C ARG A 19 -3.58 -2.49 -14.05
N ILE A 20 -3.74 -1.31 -13.45
CA ILE A 20 -5.03 -0.61 -13.34
C ILE A 20 -4.85 0.88 -13.60
N LYS A 21 -5.92 1.58 -13.93
CA LYS A 21 -5.95 3.04 -13.99
C LYS A 21 -6.75 3.64 -12.84
N TYR A 22 -6.20 4.67 -12.23
CA TYR A 22 -6.85 5.50 -11.20
C TYR A 22 -6.59 6.96 -11.54
N TYR A 23 -7.66 7.75 -11.69
CA TYR A 23 -7.62 9.16 -12.17
C TYR A 23 -6.69 9.40 -13.38
N GLY A 24 -6.75 8.49 -14.36
CA GLY A 24 -5.97 8.60 -15.60
C GLY A 24 -4.49 8.17 -15.50
N VAL A 25 -3.99 7.89 -14.30
CA VAL A 25 -2.65 7.35 -14.09
C VAL A 25 -2.70 5.83 -14.10
N GLN A 26 -1.76 5.20 -14.81
CA GLN A 26 -1.60 3.75 -14.81
C GLN A 26 -0.67 3.30 -13.69
N TRP A 27 -1.13 2.30 -12.94
CA TRP A 27 -0.46 1.71 -11.79
C TRP A 27 -0.21 0.24 -12.06
N GLN A 28 0.99 -0.24 -11.74
CA GLN A 28 1.33 -1.65 -11.73
C GLN A 28 1.16 -2.19 -10.32
N ILE A 29 0.55 -3.37 -10.20
CA ILE A 29 0.53 -4.12 -8.94
C ILE A 29 1.90 -4.75 -8.73
N LYS A 30 2.57 -4.37 -7.65
CA LYS A 30 3.89 -4.87 -7.26
C LYS A 30 3.80 -6.00 -6.26
N GLU A 31 2.95 -5.82 -5.26
CA GLU A 31 2.78 -6.75 -4.15
C GLU A 31 1.30 -6.95 -3.86
N TYR A 32 1.02 -8.06 -3.17
CA TYR A 32 -0.31 -8.47 -2.76
C TYR A 32 -0.18 -9.25 -1.46
N SER A 33 -0.97 -8.88 -0.46
CA SER A 33 -1.03 -9.57 0.82
C SER A 33 -2.45 -9.57 1.36
N THR A 34 -2.72 -10.53 2.24
CA THR A 34 -3.98 -10.66 2.97
C THR A 34 -3.67 -11.04 4.40
N TYR A 35 -4.38 -10.44 5.34
CA TYR A 35 -4.29 -10.77 6.75
C TYR A 35 -5.68 -10.70 7.39
N ASP A 36 -5.88 -11.46 8.45
CA ASP A 36 -7.09 -11.48 9.24
C ASP A 36 -6.74 -11.52 10.73
N ASP A 37 -7.68 -11.05 11.57
CA ASP A 37 -7.58 -11.18 13.01
C ASP A 37 -8.54 -12.23 13.58
N SER A 38 -8.34 -12.56 14.85
CA SER A 38 -9.18 -13.53 15.57
C SER A 38 -10.66 -13.12 15.70
N TYR A 39 -10.99 -11.87 15.40
CA TYR A 39 -12.35 -11.33 15.44
C TYR A 39 -13.02 -11.31 14.06
N GLY A 40 -12.33 -11.79 13.01
CA GLY A 40 -12.83 -11.87 11.65
C GLY A 40 -12.70 -10.57 10.86
N TYR A 41 -11.92 -9.61 11.36
CA TYR A 41 -11.53 -8.44 10.56
C TYR A 41 -10.52 -8.90 9.51
N GLU A 42 -10.82 -8.67 8.23
CA GLU A 42 -9.96 -9.08 7.12
C GLU A 42 -9.42 -7.85 6.41
N THR A 43 -8.15 -7.85 6.04
CA THR A 43 -7.59 -6.85 5.14
C THR A 43 -6.91 -7.51 3.95
N THR A 44 -7.14 -6.94 2.78
CA THR A 44 -6.37 -7.21 1.57
C THR A 44 -5.64 -5.95 1.15
N GLU A 45 -4.36 -6.08 0.85
CA GLU A 45 -3.50 -4.97 0.47
C GLU A 45 -2.85 -5.23 -0.90
N TRP A 46 -2.81 -4.20 -1.73
CA TRP A 46 -2.07 -4.17 -2.98
C TRP A 46 -1.11 -2.98 -3.01
N LEU A 47 0.17 -3.23 -3.28
CA LEU A 47 1.12 -2.16 -3.57
C LEU A 47 1.02 -1.76 -5.04
N LEU A 48 0.57 -0.54 -5.31
CA LEU A 48 0.46 0.07 -6.62
C LEU A 48 1.69 0.94 -6.87
N LYS A 49 2.33 0.77 -8.02
CA LYS A 49 3.47 1.61 -8.43
C LYS A 49 3.23 2.26 -9.78
N SER A 50 3.37 3.57 -9.83
CA SER A 50 3.32 4.34 -11.08
C SER A 50 4.66 4.27 -11.82
N GLN A 51 4.65 4.61 -13.12
CA GLN A 51 5.90 4.73 -13.89
C GLN A 51 6.83 5.82 -13.37
N ALA A 52 6.29 6.86 -12.71
CA ALA A 52 7.06 7.93 -12.09
C ALA A 52 7.68 7.53 -10.74
N GLY A 53 7.48 6.29 -10.29
CA GLY A 53 8.05 5.78 -9.04
C GLY A 53 7.20 6.08 -7.80
N LYS A 54 6.06 6.78 -7.91
CA LYS A 54 5.11 6.91 -6.80
C LYS A 54 4.49 5.56 -6.46
N GLU A 55 4.26 5.34 -5.18
CA GLU A 55 3.72 4.10 -4.62
C GLU A 55 2.51 4.41 -3.73
N TYR A 56 1.43 3.65 -3.92
CA TYR A 56 0.20 3.69 -3.11
C TYR A 56 -0.13 2.29 -2.62
N TYR A 57 -0.72 2.19 -1.43
CA TYR A 57 -1.38 0.99 -0.97
C TYR A 57 -2.88 1.11 -1.25
N LEU A 58 -3.42 0.19 -2.03
CA LEU A 58 -4.86 -0.02 -2.12
C LEU A 58 -5.23 -1.06 -1.06
N LEU A 59 -6.17 -0.70 -0.20
CA LEU A 59 -6.59 -1.53 0.92
C LEU A 59 -8.06 -1.86 0.75
N ARG A 60 -8.44 -3.09 1.10
CA ARG A 60 -9.82 -3.52 1.25
C ARG A 60 -9.96 -4.16 2.61
N GLU A 61 -10.80 -3.58 3.44
CA GLU A 61 -11.05 -4.04 4.80
C GLU A 61 -12.47 -4.61 4.90
N ILE A 62 -12.62 -5.75 5.57
CA ILE A 62 -13.91 -6.29 6.00
C ILE A 62 -13.99 -6.18 7.51
N ASP A 63 -14.93 -5.38 8.00
CA ASP A 63 -15.19 -5.24 9.44
C ASP A 63 -16.55 -5.87 9.80
N PRO A 64 -16.57 -7.11 10.34
CA PRO A 64 -17.82 -7.76 10.71
C PRO A 64 -18.53 -7.09 11.90
N GLN A 65 -17.83 -6.27 12.68
CA GLN A 65 -18.40 -5.56 13.83
C GLN A 65 -19.15 -4.29 13.40
N ASN A 66 -18.90 -3.81 12.18
CA ASN A 66 -19.56 -2.63 11.63
C ASN A 66 -20.35 -2.96 10.34
N PRO A 67 -21.58 -3.49 10.45
CA PRO A 67 -22.35 -3.96 9.31
C PRO A 67 -22.76 -2.85 8.33
N GLU A 68 -22.81 -1.58 8.77
CA GLU A 68 -23.11 -0.44 7.89
C GLU A 68 -21.96 -0.14 6.92
N SER A 69 -20.74 -0.47 7.31
CA SER A 69 -19.52 -0.33 6.53
C SER A 69 -18.76 -1.65 6.46
N LEU A 70 -19.47 -2.74 6.14
CA LEU A 70 -18.90 -4.09 6.16
C LEU A 70 -17.67 -4.23 5.25
N VAL A 71 -17.62 -3.51 4.12
CA VAL A 71 -16.47 -3.53 3.21
C VAL A 71 -16.05 -2.10 2.87
N ASN A 72 -14.84 -1.73 3.28
CA ASN A 72 -14.26 -0.43 3.00
C ASN A 72 -13.08 -0.56 2.07
N TRP A 73 -12.89 0.46 1.22
CA TRP A 73 -11.74 0.56 0.33
C TRP A 73 -11.01 1.85 0.59
N TYR A 74 -9.70 1.74 0.72
CA TYR A 74 -8.84 2.89 0.97
C TYR A 74 -7.67 2.93 0.00
N LEU A 75 -7.20 4.13 -0.27
CA LEU A 75 -5.96 4.35 -0.99
C LEU A 75 -5.05 5.20 -0.11
N ALA A 76 -3.93 4.61 0.32
CA ALA A 76 -2.95 5.23 1.19
C ALA A 76 -1.67 5.58 0.43
N GLU A 77 -1.13 6.77 0.70
CA GLU A 77 0.21 7.16 0.27
C GLU A 77 1.06 7.52 1.48
N GLU A 78 2.32 7.08 1.48
CA GLU A 78 3.30 7.58 2.44
C GLU A 78 3.80 8.97 2.01
N ILE A 79 3.81 9.91 2.94
CA ILE A 79 4.25 11.29 2.72
C ILE A 79 5.72 11.42 3.12
N SER A 80 6.61 11.55 2.12
CA SER A 80 8.06 11.58 2.36
C SER A 80 8.58 12.88 3.00
N ASP A 81 7.98 14.04 2.68
CA ASP A 81 8.33 15.35 3.28
C ASP A 81 7.06 16.02 3.86
N PRO A 82 6.55 15.53 5.00
CA PRO A 82 5.29 15.98 5.53
C PRO A 82 5.41 17.37 6.16
N LYS A 83 4.48 18.24 5.79
CA LYS A 83 4.27 19.56 6.39
C LYS A 83 2.99 19.51 7.21
N ILE A 84 3.15 19.32 8.51
CA ILE A 84 2.05 19.15 9.47
C ILE A 84 2.20 20.18 10.57
N PHE A 85 1.14 20.92 10.84
CA PHE A 85 1.17 22.05 11.76
C PHE A 85 0.08 21.94 12.82
N GLU A 86 0.28 22.56 13.97
CA GLU A 86 -0.85 22.91 14.84
C GLU A 86 -1.73 23.96 14.14
N PRO A 87 -3.04 24.01 14.43
CA PRO A 87 -3.87 25.10 13.96
C PRO A 87 -3.25 26.45 14.34
N GLU A 88 -3.18 27.37 13.37
CA GLU A 88 -2.67 28.74 13.57
C GLU A 88 -1.16 28.87 13.85
N SER A 89 -0.41 27.76 13.77
CA SER A 89 1.04 27.74 13.92
C SER A 89 1.73 27.47 12.58
N LEU A 90 2.94 28.02 12.42
CA LEU A 90 3.85 27.65 11.31
C LEU A 90 4.91 26.63 11.76
N ASN A 91 4.80 26.12 12.98
CA ASN A 91 5.72 25.11 13.50
C ASN A 91 5.42 23.74 12.89
N ASN A 92 6.33 23.23 12.05
CA ASN A 92 6.17 21.90 11.47
C ASN A 92 6.41 20.83 12.55
N LEU A 93 5.33 20.18 12.98
CA LEU A 93 5.32 19.12 13.98
C LEU A 93 5.89 17.81 13.47
N ALA A 94 6.03 17.62 12.15
CA ALA A 94 6.47 16.35 11.57
C ALA A 94 7.71 15.78 12.27
N ILE A 95 8.73 16.61 12.51
CA ILE A 95 10.00 16.22 13.13
C ILE A 95 9.88 15.84 14.61
N ARG A 96 8.79 16.21 15.29
CA ARG A 96 8.59 16.03 16.73
C ARG A 96 7.77 14.79 17.06
N PHE A 97 6.91 14.33 16.14
CA PHE A 97 5.97 13.24 16.41
C PHE A 97 6.62 12.02 17.03
N TRP A 98 7.76 11.57 16.50
CA TRP A 98 8.45 10.42 17.06
C TRP A 98 8.77 10.59 18.55
N HIS A 99 9.41 11.72 18.91
CA HIS A 99 9.76 12.02 20.30
C HIS A 99 8.52 12.20 21.19
N ASP A 100 7.48 12.84 20.67
CA ASP A 100 6.25 13.10 21.42
C ASP A 100 5.48 11.79 21.70
N MET A 101 5.36 10.92 20.70
CA MET A 101 4.71 9.61 20.79
C MET A 101 5.47 8.67 21.73
N GLN A 102 6.79 8.51 21.53
CA GLN A 102 7.63 7.66 22.36
C GLN A 102 7.75 8.20 23.80
N GLY A 103 7.70 9.52 23.97
CA GLY A 103 7.67 10.19 25.27
C GLY A 103 6.33 10.09 26.01
N GLY A 104 5.33 9.41 25.43
CA GLY A 104 4.02 9.21 26.04
C GLY A 104 3.20 10.50 26.15
N LYS A 105 3.45 11.49 25.30
CA LYS A 105 2.60 12.68 25.25
C LYS A 105 1.22 12.33 24.74
N MET A 106 0.23 13.12 25.17
CA MET A 106 -1.08 13.06 24.56
C MET A 106 -0.99 13.49 23.09
N PRO A 107 -1.74 12.84 22.19
CA PRO A 107 -1.89 13.27 20.80
C PRO A 107 -2.33 14.73 20.72
N TYR A 108 -1.87 15.44 19.69
CA TYR A 108 -2.35 16.78 19.39
C TYR A 108 -3.85 16.69 19.06
N PRO A 109 -4.74 17.54 19.58
CA PRO A 109 -6.17 17.39 19.30
C PRO A 109 -6.53 17.63 17.83
N GLU A 110 -5.80 18.53 17.18
CA GLU A 110 -6.02 18.95 15.80
C GLU A 110 -4.69 19.14 15.08
N LEU A 111 -4.67 18.84 13.79
CA LEU A 111 -3.54 19.04 12.89
C LEU A 111 -3.98 19.69 11.59
N GLN A 112 -3.08 20.45 10.96
CA GLN A 112 -3.24 20.98 9.61
C GLN A 112 -2.17 20.38 8.69
N ALA A 113 -2.59 19.69 7.64
CA ALA A 113 -1.71 19.04 6.67
C ALA A 113 -2.41 19.00 5.31
N LEU A 114 -1.66 19.05 4.20
CA LEU A 114 -2.20 18.92 2.84
C LEU A 114 -3.40 19.86 2.53
N GLY A 115 -3.44 21.05 3.16
CA GLY A 115 -4.54 22.01 3.02
C GLY A 115 -5.83 21.63 3.74
N LYS A 116 -5.82 20.59 4.58
CA LYS A 116 -6.94 20.08 5.36
C LYS A 116 -6.69 20.22 6.86
N ARG A 117 -7.77 20.22 7.62
CA ARG A 117 -7.76 20.10 9.08
C ARG A 117 -8.18 18.67 9.45
N TYR A 118 -7.40 18.05 10.32
CA TYR A 118 -7.62 16.71 10.83
C TYR A 118 -7.79 16.75 12.35
N TYR A 119 -8.63 15.87 12.87
CA TYR A 119 -8.99 15.77 14.27
C TYR A 119 -8.54 14.41 14.78
N PHE A 120 -7.91 14.40 15.95
CA PHE A 120 -7.49 13.16 16.57
C PHE A 120 -8.70 12.28 16.86
N GLU A 121 -8.61 11.01 16.47
CA GLU A 121 -9.68 10.03 16.68
C GLU A 121 -9.24 8.92 17.61
N SER A 122 -8.09 8.31 17.33
CA SER A 122 -7.63 7.16 18.09
C SER A 122 -6.12 7.03 18.11
N SER A 123 -5.64 6.28 19.11
CA SER A 123 -4.26 5.86 19.18
C SER A 123 -4.22 4.36 19.45
N THR A 124 -3.38 3.67 18.70
CA THR A 124 -3.12 2.26 18.89
C THR A 124 -1.64 2.06 19.24
N LYS A 125 -1.39 1.02 20.03
CA LYS A 125 -0.05 0.50 20.27
C LYS A 125 -0.12 -0.99 20.03
N GLY A 126 0.62 -1.47 19.04
CA GLY A 126 0.63 -2.86 18.65
C GLY A 126 2.06 -3.36 18.49
N ASN A 127 2.20 -4.66 18.47
CA ASN A 127 3.44 -5.32 18.11
C ASN A 127 3.25 -5.88 16.71
N TYR A 128 4.17 -5.55 15.80
CA TYR A 128 4.18 -6.06 14.44
C TYR A 128 5.17 -7.24 14.37
N GLU A 129 4.69 -8.41 13.98
CA GLU A 129 5.55 -9.54 13.66
C GLU A 129 6.07 -9.35 12.22
N GLY A 130 7.29 -8.83 12.10
CA GLY A 130 8.07 -8.85 10.86
C GLY A 130 9.07 -10.00 10.85
N ASP A 131 9.72 -10.22 9.70
CA ASP A 131 10.60 -11.37 9.42
C ASP A 131 11.75 -11.59 10.43
N GLU A 132 12.10 -10.62 11.28
CA GLU A 132 13.25 -10.75 12.19
C GLU A 132 13.02 -10.34 13.66
N GLU A 133 11.96 -9.61 14.03
CA GLU A 133 11.68 -9.28 15.45
C GLU A 133 10.29 -8.64 15.66
N GLU A 134 9.70 -8.86 16.84
CA GLU A 134 8.46 -8.21 17.28
C GLU A 134 8.74 -6.72 17.53
N THR A 135 8.26 -5.83 16.66
CA THR A 135 8.53 -4.40 16.75
C THR A 135 7.29 -3.63 17.19
N SER A 136 7.39 -2.95 18.33
CA SER A 136 6.27 -2.18 18.90
C SER A 136 6.06 -0.86 18.15
N ARG A 137 4.89 -0.65 17.57
CA ARG A 137 4.53 0.57 16.84
C ARG A 137 3.45 1.34 17.58
N ILE A 138 3.61 2.66 17.67
CA ILE A 138 2.55 3.57 18.10
C ILE A 138 1.98 4.23 16.86
N THR A 139 0.65 4.21 16.70
CA THR A 139 -0.05 4.93 15.64
C THR A 139 -1.00 5.95 16.26
N TRP A 140 -1.01 7.17 15.72
CA TRP A 140 -2.03 8.18 15.97
C TRP A 140 -2.82 8.42 14.69
N ASP A 141 -4.12 8.24 14.77
CA ASP A 141 -5.06 8.36 13.66
C ASP A 141 -5.85 9.64 13.77
N TYR A 142 -5.87 10.39 12.66
CA TYR A 142 -6.60 11.65 12.55
C TYR A 142 -7.49 11.65 11.33
N TRP A 143 -8.72 12.11 11.46
CA TRP A 143 -9.67 12.20 10.34
C TRP A 143 -10.05 13.63 10.04
N ASP A 144 -10.33 13.92 8.77
CA ASP A 144 -11.04 15.14 8.44
C ASP A 144 -12.51 15.07 8.91
N LYS A 145 -13.14 16.23 9.03
CA LYS A 145 -14.49 16.35 9.60
C LYS A 145 -15.53 15.43 8.95
N ASP A 146 -15.41 15.23 7.64
CA ASP A 146 -16.33 14.44 6.83
C ASP A 146 -15.94 12.95 6.77
N HIS A 147 -14.89 12.54 7.49
CA HIS A 147 -14.34 11.19 7.52
C HIS A 147 -14.06 10.63 6.12
N GLN A 148 -13.51 11.47 5.24
CA GLN A 148 -13.13 11.09 3.87
C GLN A 148 -11.62 10.88 3.74
N TRP A 149 -10.84 11.52 4.62
CA TRP A 149 -9.39 11.45 4.65
C TRP A 149 -8.89 11.17 6.05
N ASN A 150 -8.03 10.17 6.17
CA ASN A 150 -7.25 9.86 7.34
C ASN A 150 -5.80 10.32 7.15
N LEU A 151 -5.19 10.78 8.23
CA LEU A 151 -3.79 11.06 8.37
C LEU A 151 -3.27 10.20 9.53
N ALA A 152 -2.63 9.09 9.19
CA ALA A 152 -2.03 8.19 10.17
C ALA A 152 -0.56 8.58 10.38
N ILE A 153 -0.15 8.66 11.64
CA ILE A 153 1.23 8.95 12.03
C ILE A 153 1.73 7.77 12.83
N GLU A 154 2.80 7.14 12.35
CA GLU A 154 3.42 6.00 13.00
C GLU A 154 4.79 6.36 13.55
N ALA A 155 5.08 5.91 14.77
CA ALA A 155 6.39 5.98 15.39
C ALA A 155 6.89 4.57 15.71
N TRP A 156 8.04 4.23 15.13
CA TRP A 156 8.68 2.92 15.27
C TRP A 156 9.85 2.98 16.26
N PRO A 157 10.25 1.87 16.90
CA PRO A 157 11.27 1.90 17.97
C PRO A 157 12.66 2.36 17.49
N ASP A 158 12.95 2.18 16.21
CA ASP A 158 14.25 2.46 15.59
C ASP A 158 14.47 3.94 15.21
N GLY A 159 13.57 4.83 15.65
CA GLY A 159 13.64 6.25 15.31
C GLY A 159 12.87 6.61 14.03
N LYS A 160 12.34 5.62 13.30
CA LYS A 160 11.57 5.90 12.08
C LYS A 160 10.19 6.42 12.39
N ARG A 161 9.74 7.29 11.49
CA ARG A 161 8.40 7.85 11.48
C ARG A 161 7.85 7.73 10.07
N HIS A 162 6.69 7.10 9.97
CA HIS A 162 5.95 7.00 8.73
C HIS A 162 4.67 7.81 8.87
N ILE A 163 4.30 8.54 7.83
CA ILE A 163 3.09 9.36 7.81
C ILE A 163 2.34 9.00 6.55
N TYR A 164 1.09 8.57 6.71
CA TYR A 164 0.26 8.14 5.61
C TYR A 164 -0.93 9.09 5.45
N SER A 165 -1.21 9.49 4.21
CA SER A 165 -2.51 10.05 3.86
C SER A 165 -3.34 8.98 3.20
N THR A 166 -4.47 8.68 3.82
CA THR A 166 -5.39 7.64 3.37
C THR A 166 -6.71 8.27 2.97
N LYS A 167 -7.23 7.88 1.81
CA LYS A 167 -8.53 8.34 1.31
C LYS A 167 -9.48 7.17 1.16
N ILE A 168 -10.74 7.36 1.51
CA ILE A 168 -11.81 6.45 1.08
C ILE A 168 -11.94 6.52 -0.45
N VAL A 169 -11.91 5.34 -1.09
CA VAL A 169 -12.12 5.17 -2.53
C VAL A 169 -13.23 4.17 -2.77
N LYS A 170 -13.72 4.11 -4.00
CA LYS A 170 -14.68 3.10 -4.43
C LYS A 170 -14.10 2.27 -5.57
N PRO A 171 -14.48 0.99 -5.71
CA PRO A 171 -14.03 0.18 -6.84
C PRO A 171 -14.27 0.84 -8.21
N GLU A 172 -15.33 1.66 -8.33
CA GLU A 172 -15.70 2.37 -9.55
C GLU A 172 -14.73 3.53 -9.90
N ASP A 173 -13.89 3.97 -8.95
CA ASP A 173 -12.84 4.97 -9.21
C ASP A 173 -11.70 4.38 -10.08
N PHE A 174 -11.65 3.05 -10.21
CA PHE A 174 -10.64 2.32 -10.96
C PHE A 174 -11.17 1.84 -12.32
N SER A 175 -10.30 1.83 -13.33
CA SER A 175 -10.67 1.41 -14.69
C SER A 175 -9.52 0.68 -15.39
N HIS A 176 -9.81 0.08 -16.54
CA HIS A 176 -8.81 -0.51 -17.44
C HIS A 176 -7.86 -1.49 -16.73
N ILE A 177 -8.44 -2.55 -16.15
CA ILE A 177 -7.65 -3.63 -15.56
C ILE A 177 -7.02 -4.45 -16.69
N GLU A 178 -5.70 -4.46 -16.76
CA GLU A 178 -4.90 -5.31 -17.64
C GLU A 178 -4.27 -6.41 -16.80
N ARG A 179 -4.51 -7.67 -17.17
CA ARG A 179 -3.86 -8.80 -16.52
C ARG A 179 -2.42 -8.89 -16.96
N GLY A 180 -1.51 -9.03 -16.00
CA GLY A 180 -0.12 -9.33 -16.27
C GLY A 180 -0.02 -10.61 -17.08
N ALA A 181 0.85 -10.62 -18.09
CA ALA A 181 1.13 -11.85 -18.81
C ALA A 181 1.69 -12.88 -17.81
N LYS A 182 0.94 -13.96 -17.56
CA LYS A 182 1.51 -15.13 -16.93
C LYS A 182 2.59 -15.63 -17.90
N LYS A 183 3.87 -15.39 -17.60
CA LYS A 183 4.94 -16.12 -18.29
C LYS A 183 4.62 -17.59 -18.07
N SER A 184 4.25 -18.28 -19.14
CA SER A 184 3.93 -19.68 -19.09
C SER A 184 5.19 -20.40 -18.59
N PHE A 185 5.08 -21.13 -17.49
CA PHE A 185 6.20 -21.95 -16.97
C PHE A 185 6.78 -22.85 -18.07
N LEU A 186 5.93 -23.32 -19.00
CA LEU A 186 6.34 -24.07 -20.18
C LEU A 186 7.23 -23.25 -21.13
N GLU A 187 6.98 -21.96 -21.35
CA GLU A 187 7.82 -21.13 -22.21
C GLU A 187 9.22 -20.92 -21.62
N SER A 188 9.34 -20.77 -20.28
CA SER A 188 10.66 -20.68 -19.64
C SER A 188 11.43 -21.98 -19.68
N VAL A 189 10.76 -23.12 -19.51
CA VAL A 189 11.39 -24.46 -19.57
C VAL A 189 11.82 -24.80 -20.99
N ILE A 190 10.99 -24.51 -22.00
CA ILE A 190 11.33 -24.73 -23.41
C ILE A 190 12.51 -23.85 -23.83
N PHE A 191 12.53 -22.59 -23.42
CA PHE A 191 13.64 -21.68 -23.73
C PHE A 191 14.95 -22.14 -23.09
N GLN A 192 14.92 -22.55 -21.81
CA GLN A 192 16.10 -23.11 -21.14
C GLN A 192 16.59 -24.39 -21.80
N ALA A 193 15.68 -25.29 -22.20
CA ALA A 193 16.03 -26.52 -22.90
C ALA A 193 16.70 -26.22 -24.25
N LEU A 194 16.19 -25.26 -25.02
CA LEU A 194 16.78 -24.87 -26.31
C LEU A 194 18.18 -24.27 -26.16
N VAL A 195 18.39 -23.41 -25.16
CA VAL A 195 19.72 -22.84 -24.87
C VAL A 195 20.71 -23.92 -24.46
N ALA A 196 20.30 -24.86 -23.59
CA ALA A 196 21.14 -25.97 -23.16
C ALA A 196 21.51 -26.90 -24.33
N SER A 197 20.55 -27.23 -25.21
CA SER A 197 20.82 -28.03 -26.41
C SER A 197 21.77 -27.33 -27.38
N PHE A 198 21.63 -26.02 -27.57
CA PHE A 198 22.53 -25.24 -28.43
C PHE A 198 23.96 -25.23 -27.87
N MET A 199 24.13 -24.97 -26.57
CA MET A 199 25.45 -24.99 -25.94
C MET A 199 26.11 -26.37 -25.99
N MET A 200 25.33 -27.44 -25.82
CA MET A 200 25.83 -28.81 -25.94
C MET A 200 26.29 -29.12 -27.37
N ALA A 201 25.52 -28.71 -28.39
CA ALA A 201 25.90 -28.89 -29.79
C ALA A 201 27.16 -28.10 -30.15
N CYS A 202 27.30 -26.86 -29.69
CA CYS A 202 28.52 -26.07 -29.85
C CYS A 202 29.72 -26.72 -29.15
N GLY A 203 29.54 -27.24 -27.93
CA GLY A 203 30.60 -27.96 -27.21
C GLY A 203 31.07 -29.21 -27.96
N ILE A 204 30.14 -29.99 -28.51
CA ILE A 204 30.47 -31.17 -29.32
C ILE A 204 31.23 -30.78 -30.59
N LEU A 205 30.79 -29.73 -31.29
CA LEU A 205 31.46 -29.25 -32.50
C LEU A 205 32.89 -28.77 -32.21
N LEU A 206 33.10 -28.06 -31.10
CA LEU A 206 34.43 -27.63 -30.65
C LEU A 206 35.33 -28.81 -30.27
N MET A 207 34.78 -29.89 -29.72
CA MET A 207 35.56 -31.10 -29.40
C MET A 207 35.90 -31.96 -30.64
N VAL A 208 35.10 -31.92 -31.69
CA VAL A 208 35.31 -32.72 -32.92
C VAL A 208 36.22 -32.01 -33.93
N PHE A 209 36.18 -30.68 -33.97
CA PHE A 209 36.87 -29.88 -35.01
C PHE A 209 37.89 -28.86 -34.46
N GLY A 210 38.14 -28.86 -33.14
CA GLY A 210 39.11 -27.99 -32.46
C GLY A 210 40.44 -28.66 -32.15
#